data_AF-B1JAM6-F1
#
_entry.id   AF-B1JAM6-F1
#
_cell.length_a   1.000
_cell.length_b   1.000
_cell.length_c   1.000
_cell.angle_alpha   90.00
_cell.angle_beta   90.00
_cell.angle_gamma   90.00
#
_symmetry.space_group_name_H-M   'P 1'
#
loop_
_entity.id
_entity.type
_entity.pdbx_description
1 polymer ?
#
loop_
_entity_poly.entity_id
_entity_poly.type
_entity_poly.pdbx_seq_one_letter_code
_entity_poly.pdbx_strand_id
1 'polypeptide(L)'
;MSVIFRRGAILCLSAFGLALAVEGALGASAEVVEKNYCNDSGECSRAVDGAAEILKWCEASSATIAWNYKRKGAYLVSCDCECTSHDNVGWIVDRDTGAGKKVVQKLQVGKQSTIESVRRSSGWVSDGFSAYPYCSAVNGKKLSNSMFVTLLKEPAGSDVSPYCFYPAYIVLGESGLEVKTDRADDGFGASLIIDDSGLAEVSAVLRAVSNVGD
;
A
#
# COMPACT_ATOMS: atom_id res chain seq x y z
N MET A 1 70.60 -24.79 49.54
CA MET A 1 70.48 -24.42 50.97
C MET A 1 70.04 -22.97 51.05
N SER A 2 68.90 -22.75 51.70
CA SER A 2 68.42 -21.50 52.33
C SER A 2 68.25 -20.20 51.52
N VAL A 3 66.99 -20.00 51.14
CA VAL A 3 66.14 -18.78 51.10
C VAL A 3 66.81 -17.40 51.13
N ILE A 4 66.48 -16.63 50.09
CA ILE A 4 66.86 -15.25 49.78
C ILE A 4 65.79 -14.25 50.26
N PHE A 5 66.29 -13.20 50.91
CA PHE A 5 65.85 -11.79 51.00
C PHE A 5 64.57 -11.36 51.74
N ARG A 6 64.83 -10.66 52.86
CA ARG A 6 64.07 -9.53 53.41
C ARG A 6 64.10 -8.33 52.45
N ARG A 7 63.00 -7.60 52.34
CA ARG A 7 62.88 -6.13 52.53
C ARG A 7 61.44 -5.70 52.31
N GLY A 8 60.77 -5.29 53.38
CA GLY A 8 59.43 -4.70 53.35
C GLY A 8 59.48 -3.30 53.93
N ALA A 9 58.96 -2.33 53.16
CA ALA A 9 58.17 -1.17 53.60
C ALA A 9 58.04 -0.19 52.43
N ILE A 10 56.89 -0.15 51.75
CA ILE A 10 56.43 1.05 51.04
C ILE A 10 54.90 1.13 51.20
N LEU A 11 54.45 2.27 51.72
CA LEU A 11 53.06 2.74 51.73
C LEU A 11 52.51 2.79 50.30
N CYS A 12 51.32 2.22 50.07
CA CYS A 12 50.54 2.53 48.87
C CYS A 12 49.14 2.99 49.25
N LEU A 13 48.83 4.22 48.85
CA LEU A 13 47.51 4.83 48.85
C LEU A 13 46.51 3.94 48.11
N SER A 14 45.34 3.73 48.71
CA SER A 14 44.19 3.08 48.11
C SER A 14 43.57 3.96 47.02
N ALA A 15 43.83 3.63 45.76
CA ALA A 15 43.04 4.06 44.62
C ALA A 15 41.88 3.07 44.43
N PHE A 16 40.66 3.49 44.77
CA PHE A 16 39.45 2.70 44.52
C PHE A 16 38.89 3.03 43.12
N GLY A 17 38.94 2.03 42.25
CA GLY A 17 37.91 1.67 41.27
C GLY A 17 37.47 2.71 40.24
N LEU A 18 38.11 2.72 39.07
CA LEU A 18 37.50 3.20 37.83
C LEU A 18 36.69 2.05 37.22
N ALA A 19 35.39 2.00 37.46
CA ALA A 19 34.48 1.10 36.75
C ALA A 19 33.99 1.79 35.48
N LEU A 20 34.48 1.37 34.32
CA LEU A 20 33.92 1.74 33.02
C LEU A 20 32.58 1.00 32.84
N ALA A 21 31.47 1.72 33.02
CA ALA A 21 30.16 1.25 32.58
C ALA A 21 30.10 1.38 31.06
N VAL A 22 30.15 0.26 30.34
CA VAL A 22 29.75 0.19 28.93
C VAL A 22 28.24 0.08 28.93
N GLU A 23 27.55 1.20 28.74
CA GLU A 23 26.12 1.22 28.46
C GLU A 23 25.91 0.74 27.02
N GLY A 24 25.66 -0.56 26.89
CA GLY A 24 25.10 -1.12 25.68
C GLY A 24 23.69 -0.56 25.49
N ALA A 25 23.54 0.42 24.59
CA ALA A 25 22.25 0.80 24.07
C ALA A 25 21.72 -0.37 23.21
N LEU A 26 21.05 -1.33 23.86
CA LEU A 26 20.07 -2.18 23.21
C LEU A 26 18.94 -1.25 22.77
N GLY A 27 19.08 -0.68 21.59
CA GLY A 27 17.96 -0.12 20.86
C GLY A 27 16.94 -1.23 20.69
N ALA A 28 15.91 -1.23 21.52
CA ALA A 28 14.68 -1.94 21.23
C ALA A 28 14.15 -1.35 19.93
N SER A 29 14.49 -2.00 18.81
CA SER A 29 13.78 -1.78 17.56
C SER A 29 12.33 -2.13 17.87
N ALA A 30 11.49 -1.12 17.99
CA ALA A 30 10.06 -1.32 17.98
C ALA A 30 9.75 -2.03 16.64
N GLU A 31 9.53 -3.34 16.68
CA GLU A 31 8.87 -4.02 15.58
C GLU A 31 7.52 -3.36 15.41
N VAL A 32 7.39 -2.56 14.35
CA VAL A 32 6.09 -2.11 13.87
C VAL A 32 5.34 -3.38 13.53
N VAL A 33 4.37 -3.75 14.37
CA VAL A 33 3.46 -4.86 14.09
C VAL A 33 2.63 -4.44 12.88
N GLU A 34 3.04 -4.87 11.69
CA GLU A 34 2.32 -4.66 10.45
C GLU A 34 0.93 -5.31 10.56
N LYS A 35 -0.11 -4.49 10.77
CA LYS A 35 -1.48 -4.98 10.94
C LYS A 35 -2.19 -5.06 9.59
N ASN A 36 -2.55 -6.27 9.20
CA ASN A 36 -3.46 -6.51 8.08
C ASN A 36 -4.90 -6.22 8.51
N TYR A 37 -5.67 -5.58 7.63
CA TYR A 37 -7.10 -5.32 7.81
C TYR A 37 -7.88 -6.11 6.77
N CYS A 38 -8.77 -7.01 7.19
CA CYS A 38 -9.63 -7.78 6.29
C CYS A 38 -11.09 -7.57 6.65
N ASN A 39 -11.97 -7.44 5.65
CA ASN A 39 -13.41 -7.46 5.85
C ASN A 39 -13.98 -8.88 5.74
N ASP A 40 -15.25 -9.05 6.11
CA ASP A 40 -15.95 -10.34 6.04
C ASP A 40 -16.10 -10.86 4.60
N SER A 41 -16.03 -9.95 3.62
CA SER A 41 -16.01 -10.27 2.20
C SER A 41 -14.63 -10.72 1.70
N GLY A 42 -13.65 -10.95 2.58
CA GLY A 42 -12.30 -11.43 2.25
C GLY A 42 -11.44 -10.45 1.44
N GLU A 43 -11.82 -9.17 1.40
CA GLU A 43 -10.98 -8.10 0.89
C GLU A 43 -10.09 -7.62 2.03
N CYS A 44 -8.78 -7.62 1.77
CA CYS A 44 -7.78 -7.28 2.76
C CYS A 44 -6.90 -6.14 2.28
N SER A 45 -6.32 -5.40 3.21
CA SER A 45 -5.37 -4.34 2.94
C SER A 45 -4.35 -4.18 4.06
N ARG A 46 -3.17 -3.68 3.70
CA ARG A 46 -2.08 -3.33 4.62
C ARG A 46 -1.50 -1.98 4.22
N ALA A 47 -1.33 -1.10 5.20
CA ALA A 47 -0.61 0.16 5.03
C ALA A 47 0.91 -0.12 4.90
N VAL A 48 1.56 0.65 4.04
CA VAL A 48 3.00 0.65 3.81
C VAL A 48 3.49 2.06 4.10
N ASP A 49 4.40 2.18 5.06
CA ASP A 49 4.95 3.45 5.52
C ASP A 49 6.47 3.37 5.68
N GLY A 50 7.08 4.48 6.09
CA GLY A 50 8.49 4.54 6.44
C GLY A 50 9.44 4.46 5.23
N ALA A 51 10.42 3.56 5.30
CA ALA A 51 11.53 3.48 4.34
C ALA A 51 11.32 2.42 3.24
N ALA A 52 10.09 1.96 3.02
CA ALA A 52 9.80 0.96 2.00
C ALA A 52 10.16 1.48 0.59
N GLU A 53 10.89 0.67 -0.18
CA GLU A 53 11.42 1.08 -1.50
C GLU A 53 10.33 1.50 -2.49
N ILE A 54 9.13 0.93 -2.37
CA ILE A 54 7.98 1.29 -3.21
C ILE A 54 7.55 2.75 -3.03
N LEU A 55 7.75 3.32 -1.83
CA LEU A 55 7.34 4.70 -1.53
C LEU A 55 8.15 5.73 -2.34
N LYS A 56 9.39 5.39 -2.73
CA LYS A 56 10.17 6.19 -3.68
C LYS A 56 9.47 6.34 -5.02
N TRP A 57 8.80 5.29 -5.48
CA TRP A 57 8.08 5.27 -6.76
C TRP A 57 6.68 5.85 -6.64
N CYS A 58 6.12 5.86 -5.42
CA CYS A 58 4.87 6.55 -5.13
C CYS A 58 5.01 8.06 -5.05
N GLU A 59 6.22 8.58 -4.84
CA GLU A 59 6.46 9.99 -4.49
C GLU A 59 5.57 10.45 -3.31
N ALA A 60 5.31 9.50 -2.38
CA ALA A 60 4.40 9.69 -1.25
C ALA A 60 4.98 9.08 0.03
N SER A 61 4.51 9.56 1.17
CA SER A 61 4.91 9.09 2.50
C SER A 61 4.26 7.77 2.91
N SER A 62 3.18 7.37 2.23
CA SER A 62 2.48 6.11 2.48
C SER A 62 1.83 5.53 1.22
N ALA A 63 1.56 4.24 1.28
CA ALA A 63 0.82 3.50 0.27
C ALA A 63 -0.01 2.42 0.94
N THR A 64 -0.97 1.86 0.22
CA THR A 64 -1.73 0.69 0.67
C THR A 64 -1.60 -0.44 -0.32
N ILE A 65 -1.39 -1.65 0.19
CA ILE A 65 -1.45 -2.88 -0.61
C ILE A 65 -2.74 -3.60 -0.26
N ALA A 66 -3.62 -3.80 -1.23
CA ALA A 66 -4.85 -4.57 -1.11
C ALA A 66 -4.75 -5.91 -1.84
N TRP A 67 -5.43 -6.93 -1.32
CA TRP A 67 -5.57 -8.25 -1.93
C TRP A 67 -6.97 -8.83 -1.69
N ASN A 68 -7.34 -9.81 -2.49
CA ASN A 68 -8.66 -10.44 -2.41
C ASN A 68 -8.52 -11.96 -2.49
N TYR A 69 -9.11 -12.68 -1.53
CA TYR A 69 -9.10 -14.15 -1.48
C TYR A 69 -9.65 -14.82 -2.75
N LYS A 70 -10.48 -14.12 -3.55
CA LYS A 70 -11.01 -14.61 -4.83
C LYS A 70 -9.92 -14.90 -5.87
N ARG A 71 -8.76 -14.23 -5.79
CA ARG A 71 -7.64 -14.41 -6.73
C ARG A 71 -6.31 -14.30 -5.99
N LYS A 72 -5.75 -15.44 -5.60
CA LYS A 72 -4.43 -15.51 -4.96
C LYS A 72 -3.34 -14.93 -5.87
N GLY A 73 -2.44 -14.15 -5.28
CA GLY A 73 -1.34 -13.50 -5.99
C GLY A 73 -1.75 -12.28 -6.81
N ALA A 74 -3.00 -11.83 -6.71
CA ALA A 74 -3.43 -10.53 -7.22
C ALA A 74 -3.37 -9.47 -6.12
N TYR A 75 -2.76 -8.33 -6.44
CA TYR A 75 -2.62 -7.21 -5.51
C TYR A 75 -2.92 -5.89 -6.22
N LEU A 76 -3.48 -4.95 -5.46
CA LEU A 76 -3.56 -3.55 -5.85
C LEU A 76 -2.70 -2.74 -4.88
N VAL A 77 -1.64 -2.13 -5.41
CA VAL A 77 -0.85 -1.13 -4.69
C VAL A 77 -1.42 0.24 -5.05
N SER A 78 -1.78 1.04 -4.06
CA SER A 78 -2.28 2.41 -4.23
C SER A 78 -1.41 3.35 -3.42
N CYS A 79 -0.78 4.31 -4.08
CA CYS A 79 -0.02 5.35 -3.40
C CYS A 79 -1.00 6.39 -2.85
N ASP A 80 -0.83 6.79 -1.59
CA ASP A 80 -1.63 7.84 -1.00
C ASP A 80 -0.97 9.18 -1.32
N CYS A 81 -1.41 9.88 -2.36
CA CYS A 81 -0.88 11.21 -2.63
C CYS A 81 -1.12 12.12 -1.42
N GLU A 82 -0.21 13.04 -1.14
CA GLU A 82 -0.44 14.15 -0.21
C GLU A 82 -1.27 15.26 -0.91
N CYS A 83 -2.35 14.87 -1.59
CA CYS A 83 -3.15 15.72 -2.47
C CYS A 83 -4.66 15.50 -2.28
N THR A 84 -5.46 16.55 -2.52
CA THR A 84 -6.92 16.49 -2.33
C THR A 84 -7.68 15.97 -3.56
N SER A 85 -6.99 15.91 -4.71
CA SER A 85 -7.60 15.45 -5.96
C SER A 85 -7.79 13.93 -6.00
N HIS A 86 -7.03 13.18 -5.20
CA HIS A 86 -6.94 11.71 -5.28
C HIS A 86 -6.51 11.23 -6.66
N ASP A 87 -5.66 11.99 -7.36
CA ASP A 87 -5.01 11.58 -8.60
C ASP A 87 -3.84 10.63 -8.28
N ASN A 88 -4.18 9.55 -7.59
CA ASN A 88 -3.20 8.60 -7.10
C ASN A 88 -2.66 7.77 -8.25
N VAL A 89 -1.42 7.31 -8.10
CA VAL A 89 -0.84 6.27 -8.96
C VAL A 89 -0.79 4.97 -8.18
N GLY A 90 -0.82 3.87 -8.92
CA GLY A 90 -0.79 2.55 -8.33
C GLY A 90 -0.30 1.51 -9.31
N TRP A 91 -0.24 0.28 -8.82
CA TRP A 91 0.10 -0.88 -9.62
C TRP A 91 -0.85 -2.03 -9.33
N ILE A 92 -1.33 -2.67 -10.40
CA ILE A 92 -1.92 -3.99 -10.33
C ILE A 92 -0.78 -5.00 -10.49
N VAL A 93 -0.70 -5.94 -9.55
CA VAL A 93 0.13 -7.13 -9.68
C VAL A 93 -0.80 -8.30 -9.90
N ASP A 94 -0.54 -9.09 -10.94
CA ASP A 94 -1.28 -10.31 -11.23
C ASP A 94 -0.34 -11.43 -11.71
N ARG A 95 -0.87 -12.63 -11.90
CA ARG A 95 -0.25 -13.67 -12.71
C ARG A 95 -0.94 -13.75 -14.06
N ASP A 96 -0.15 -13.66 -15.13
CA ASP A 96 -0.59 -14.00 -16.49
C ASP A 96 -1.21 -15.41 -16.47
N THR A 97 -2.45 -15.50 -16.93
CA THR A 97 -3.25 -16.72 -16.96
C THR A 97 -2.69 -17.79 -17.89
N GLY A 98 -1.95 -17.42 -18.93
CA GLY A 98 -1.34 -18.33 -19.90
C GLY A 98 0.12 -18.67 -19.59
N ALA A 99 0.93 -17.67 -19.21
CA ALA A 99 2.38 -17.84 -19.00
C ALA A 99 2.78 -18.11 -17.55
N GLY A 100 1.88 -17.89 -16.58
CA GLY A 100 2.18 -18.00 -15.14
C GLY A 100 3.20 -16.96 -14.62
N LYS A 101 3.56 -15.99 -15.46
CA LYS A 101 4.50 -14.91 -15.11
C LYS A 101 3.77 -13.83 -14.32
N LYS A 102 4.45 -13.22 -13.35
CA LYS A 102 3.91 -12.04 -12.68
C LYS A 102 3.88 -10.88 -13.68
N VAL A 103 2.72 -10.24 -13.79
CA VAL A 103 2.50 -9.03 -14.58
C VAL A 103 2.32 -7.89 -13.60
N VAL A 104 2.99 -6.78 -13.87
CA VAL A 104 2.84 -5.53 -13.13
C VAL A 104 2.39 -4.49 -14.12
N GLN A 105 1.23 -3.89 -13.86
CA GLN A 105 0.67 -2.82 -14.68
C GLN A 105 0.51 -1.59 -13.81
N LYS A 106 1.11 -0.47 -14.22
CA LYS A 106 0.92 0.82 -13.58
C LYS A 106 -0.39 1.43 -14.08
N LEU A 107 -1.07 2.14 -13.20
CA LEU A 107 -2.35 2.75 -13.50
C LEU A 107 -2.58 3.99 -12.63
N GLN A 108 -3.44 4.87 -13.13
CA GLN A 108 -4.11 5.85 -12.30
C GLN A 108 -5.13 5.13 -11.41
N VAL A 109 -5.09 5.44 -10.13
CA VAL A 109 -6.06 4.99 -9.13
C VAL A 109 -6.64 6.21 -8.43
N GLY A 110 -7.84 6.05 -7.91
CA GLY A 110 -8.49 7.09 -7.12
C GLY A 110 -8.38 6.83 -5.63
N LYS A 111 -9.45 7.18 -4.93
CA LYS A 111 -9.63 6.88 -3.52
C LYS A 111 -9.70 5.35 -3.32
N GLN A 112 -8.93 4.84 -2.34
CA GLN A 112 -9.00 3.45 -1.94
C GLN A 112 -10.43 3.08 -1.51
N SER A 113 -10.92 1.93 -1.97
CA SER A 113 -12.25 1.43 -1.63
C SER A 113 -12.28 -0.09 -1.67
N THR A 114 -13.24 -0.68 -0.96
CA THR A 114 -13.58 -2.09 -1.06
C THR A 114 -14.88 -2.26 -1.82
N ILE A 115 -15.05 -3.39 -2.49
CA ILE A 115 -16.29 -3.80 -3.16
C ILE A 115 -17.44 -3.75 -2.15
N GLU A 116 -17.21 -4.22 -0.93
CA GLU A 116 -18.18 -4.17 0.15
C GLU A 116 -18.57 -2.73 0.51
N SER A 117 -17.60 -1.81 0.65
CA SER A 117 -17.88 -0.40 0.97
C SER A 117 -18.69 0.29 -0.12
N VAL A 118 -18.35 0.06 -1.38
CA VAL A 118 -19.08 0.63 -2.54
C VAL A 118 -20.49 0.05 -2.59
N ARG A 119 -20.65 -1.26 -2.36
CA ARG A 119 -21.96 -1.92 -2.36
C ARG A 119 -22.88 -1.41 -1.23
N ARG A 120 -22.32 -1.13 -0.05
CA ARG A 120 -23.07 -0.64 1.11
C ARG A 120 -23.31 0.87 1.08
N SER A 121 -22.61 1.60 0.22
CA SER A 121 -22.78 3.04 0.09
C SER A 121 -24.24 3.36 -0.27
N SER A 122 -24.80 4.38 0.38
CA SER A 122 -26.16 4.88 0.07
C SER A 122 -26.16 5.83 -1.13
N GLY A 123 -25.27 5.62 -2.10
CA GLY A 123 -25.02 6.53 -3.22
C GLY A 123 -24.08 7.70 -2.90
N TRP A 124 -23.46 7.71 -1.71
CA TRP A 124 -22.55 8.75 -1.24
C TRP A 124 -21.22 8.14 -0.79
N VAL A 125 -20.13 8.85 -1.07
CA VAL A 125 -18.74 8.48 -0.77
C VAL A 125 -18.19 9.49 0.23
N SER A 126 -17.73 9.01 1.38
CA SER A 126 -17.08 9.85 2.39
C SER A 126 -15.74 10.37 1.85
N ASP A 127 -15.52 11.68 1.89
CA ASP A 127 -14.24 12.30 1.56
C ASP A 127 -13.88 13.44 2.50
N GLY A 128 -12.83 13.25 3.31
CA GLY A 128 -12.48 14.15 4.41
C GLY A 128 -13.63 14.29 5.40
N PHE A 129 -14.12 15.52 5.57
CA PHE A 129 -15.21 15.86 6.50
C PHE A 129 -16.60 15.90 5.85
N SER A 130 -16.70 15.56 4.56
CA SER A 130 -17.94 15.63 3.78
C SER A 130 -18.20 14.31 3.06
N ALA A 131 -19.39 14.19 2.46
CA ALA A 131 -19.71 13.10 1.55
C ALA A 131 -20.13 13.66 0.19
N TYR A 132 -19.75 12.96 -0.88
CA TYR A 132 -20.02 13.38 -2.25
C TYR A 132 -20.71 12.26 -3.02
N PRO A 133 -21.57 12.59 -4.00
CA PRO A 133 -22.34 11.58 -4.71
C PRO A 133 -21.47 10.79 -5.67
N TYR A 134 -21.98 9.63 -6.10
CA TYR A 134 -21.49 9.05 -7.34
C TYR A 134 -21.95 9.88 -8.55
N CYS A 135 -21.12 9.91 -9.59
CA CYS A 135 -21.43 10.64 -10.81
C CYS A 135 -22.54 9.98 -11.65
N SER A 136 -22.77 8.70 -11.42
CA SER A 136 -23.85 7.90 -12.01
C SER A 136 -24.13 6.69 -11.12
N ALA A 137 -25.19 5.94 -11.43
CA ALA A 137 -25.50 4.72 -10.69
C ALA A 137 -24.37 3.68 -10.84
N VAL A 138 -23.92 3.13 -9.71
CA VAL A 138 -22.88 2.08 -9.70
C VAL A 138 -23.37 0.83 -10.42
N ASN A 139 -22.53 0.29 -11.30
CA ASN A 139 -22.82 -0.93 -12.04
C ASN A 139 -22.62 -2.16 -11.15
N GLY A 140 -23.72 -2.64 -10.54
CA GLY A 140 -23.68 -3.77 -9.60
C GLY A 140 -23.13 -5.07 -10.18
N LYS A 141 -23.28 -5.30 -11.50
CA LYS A 141 -22.72 -6.48 -12.18
C LYS A 141 -21.21 -6.38 -12.30
N LYS A 142 -20.68 -5.23 -12.76
CA LYS A 142 -19.23 -4.98 -12.81
C LYS A 142 -18.63 -5.09 -11.41
N LEU A 143 -19.25 -4.41 -10.43
CA LEU A 143 -18.81 -4.41 -9.03
C LEU A 143 -18.73 -5.82 -8.42
N SER A 144 -19.72 -6.68 -8.68
CA SER A 144 -19.74 -8.04 -8.12
C SER A 144 -18.65 -8.94 -8.70
N ASN A 145 -18.26 -8.67 -9.95
CA ASN A 145 -17.21 -9.40 -10.67
C ASN A 145 -15.80 -8.80 -10.45
N SER A 146 -15.71 -7.66 -9.77
CA SER A 146 -14.43 -7.02 -9.45
C SER A 146 -13.62 -7.84 -8.44
N MET A 147 -12.30 -7.82 -8.63
CA MET A 147 -11.32 -8.19 -7.61
C MET A 147 -10.97 -6.99 -6.73
N PHE A 148 -10.87 -5.81 -7.34
CA PHE A 148 -10.65 -4.53 -6.67
C PHE A 148 -11.54 -3.44 -7.27
N VAL A 149 -11.78 -2.38 -6.50
CA VAL A 149 -12.44 -1.17 -6.97
C VAL A 149 -11.72 0.05 -6.41
N THR A 150 -11.54 1.06 -7.25
CA THR A 150 -11.04 2.38 -6.83
C THR A 150 -11.99 3.45 -7.31
N LEU A 151 -12.10 4.56 -6.57
CA LEU A 151 -13.07 5.62 -6.86
C LEU A 151 -12.36 6.87 -7.36
N LEU A 152 -12.53 7.15 -8.64
CA LEU A 152 -11.94 8.31 -9.31
C LEU A 152 -12.80 9.54 -9.09
N LYS A 153 -12.16 10.69 -8.86
CA LYS A 153 -12.81 11.98 -8.67
C LYS A 153 -12.93 12.68 -10.01
N GLU A 154 -14.09 13.28 -10.29
CA GLU A 154 -14.26 14.15 -11.45
C GLU A 154 -15.15 15.35 -11.13
N PRO A 155 -15.00 16.48 -11.85
CA PRO A 155 -15.90 17.62 -11.72
C PRO A 155 -17.35 17.22 -12.03
N ALA A 156 -18.29 17.57 -11.14
CA ALA A 156 -19.70 17.26 -11.35
C ALA A 156 -20.49 18.41 -12.02
N GLY A 157 -19.84 19.56 -12.25
CA GLY A 157 -20.48 20.75 -12.82
C GLY A 157 -21.61 21.34 -11.97
N SER A 158 -21.64 21.03 -10.67
CA SER A 158 -22.64 21.49 -9.71
C SER A 158 -22.00 22.34 -8.62
N ASP A 159 -22.64 23.45 -8.24
CA ASP A 159 -22.18 24.29 -7.14
C ASP A 159 -22.39 23.63 -5.76
N VAL A 160 -23.32 22.67 -5.66
CA VAL A 160 -23.64 21.96 -4.41
C VAL A 160 -22.68 20.80 -4.16
N SER A 161 -22.25 20.13 -5.22
CA SER A 161 -21.27 19.06 -5.18
C SER A 161 -20.25 19.35 -6.27
N PRO A 162 -19.13 20.04 -5.96
CA PRO A 162 -18.14 20.46 -6.98
C PRO A 162 -17.55 19.27 -7.76
N TYR A 163 -17.57 18.10 -7.14
CA TYR A 163 -17.14 16.85 -7.75
C TYR A 163 -18.03 15.70 -7.31
N CYS A 164 -17.87 14.59 -8.02
CA CYS A 164 -18.48 13.31 -7.74
C CYS A 164 -17.43 12.20 -7.90
N PHE A 165 -17.80 10.98 -7.51
CA PHE A 165 -16.95 9.81 -7.69
C PHE A 165 -17.52 8.85 -8.74
N TYR A 166 -16.67 8.23 -9.55
CA TYR A 166 -17.07 7.08 -10.36
C TYR A 166 -16.13 5.88 -10.12
N PRO A 167 -16.65 4.64 -10.15
CA PRO A 167 -15.82 3.48 -9.89
C PRO A 167 -15.00 3.07 -11.12
N ALA A 168 -13.72 2.81 -10.91
CA ALA A 168 -12.93 1.95 -11.78
C ALA A 168 -12.91 0.53 -11.20
N TYR A 169 -13.45 -0.40 -11.99
CA TYR A 169 -13.60 -1.81 -11.66
C TYR A 169 -12.38 -2.57 -12.19
N ILE A 170 -11.63 -3.22 -11.30
CA ILE A 170 -10.53 -4.10 -11.69
C ILE A 170 -11.07 -5.53 -11.66
N VAL A 171 -11.26 -6.12 -12.83
CA VAL A 171 -11.95 -7.41 -13.03
C VAL A 171 -10.99 -8.43 -13.62
N LEU A 172 -11.28 -9.72 -13.45
CA LEU A 172 -10.55 -10.77 -14.17
C LEU A 172 -11.07 -10.88 -15.62
N GLY A 173 -10.18 -10.65 -16.57
CA GLY A 173 -10.38 -10.86 -18.00
C GLY A 173 -9.69 -12.11 -18.53
N GLU A 174 -9.48 -12.16 -19.85
CA GLU A 174 -8.89 -13.33 -20.53
C GLU A 174 -7.39 -13.46 -20.24
N SER A 175 -6.67 -12.34 -20.27
CA SER A 175 -5.20 -12.28 -20.12
C SER A 175 -4.73 -11.88 -18.71
N GLY A 176 -5.64 -11.80 -17.74
CA GLY A 176 -5.34 -11.35 -16.38
C GLY A 176 -6.31 -10.26 -15.92
N LEU A 177 -5.90 -9.45 -14.97
CA LEU A 177 -6.69 -8.31 -14.50
C LEU A 177 -6.81 -7.21 -15.55
N GLU A 178 -8.03 -6.69 -15.71
CA GLU A 178 -8.39 -5.59 -16.62
C GLU A 178 -9.06 -4.47 -15.83
N VAL A 179 -8.77 -3.23 -16.20
CA VAL A 179 -9.47 -2.04 -15.69
C VAL A 179 -10.66 -1.74 -16.57
N LYS A 180 -11.84 -1.56 -15.98
CA LYS A 180 -13.08 -1.16 -16.67
C LYS A 180 -13.75 -0.02 -15.94
N THR A 181 -14.34 0.90 -16.68
CA THR A 181 -15.20 1.96 -16.13
C THR A 181 -16.54 1.99 -16.89
N ASP A 182 -17.46 2.86 -16.45
CA ASP A 182 -18.69 3.17 -17.19
C ASP A 182 -18.56 4.49 -17.99
N ARG A 183 -17.35 5.06 -18.02
CA ARG A 183 -17.01 6.35 -18.63
C ARG A 183 -16.43 6.13 -20.03
N ALA A 184 -16.76 7.01 -20.97
CA ALA A 184 -16.29 6.89 -22.36
C ALA A 184 -15.08 7.80 -22.63
N ASP A 185 -15.01 8.89 -21.89
CA ASP A 185 -13.94 9.89 -21.87
C ASP A 185 -12.61 9.33 -21.36
N ASP A 186 -12.64 8.33 -20.47
CA ASP A 186 -11.45 7.58 -20.03
C ASP A 186 -11.15 6.34 -20.91
N GLY A 187 -11.79 6.26 -22.08
CA GLY A 187 -11.68 5.10 -22.97
C GLY A 187 -12.18 3.79 -22.33
N PHE A 188 -13.21 3.86 -21.48
CA PHE A 188 -13.74 2.72 -20.71
C PHE A 188 -12.70 2.09 -19.77
N GLY A 189 -11.78 2.90 -19.27
CA GLY A 189 -10.71 2.53 -18.36
C GLY A 189 -9.34 2.30 -19.02
N ALA A 190 -9.27 2.28 -20.35
CA ALA A 190 -7.99 2.13 -21.04
C ALA A 190 -7.04 3.32 -20.80
N SER A 191 -7.57 4.54 -20.67
CA SER A 191 -6.74 5.72 -20.40
C SER A 191 -6.16 5.76 -18.98
N LEU A 192 -6.65 4.89 -18.09
CA LEU A 192 -6.13 4.79 -16.73
C LEU A 192 -4.84 3.96 -16.68
N ILE A 193 -4.53 3.20 -17.73
CA ILE A 193 -3.31 2.39 -17.81
C ILE A 193 -2.13 3.31 -18.14
N ILE A 194 -1.04 3.15 -17.39
CA ILE A 194 0.22 3.86 -17.60
C ILE A 194 1.24 2.83 -18.09
N ASP A 195 1.66 2.94 -19.36
CA ASP A 195 2.52 1.95 -20.01
C ASP A 195 3.98 1.96 -19.53
N ASP A 196 4.39 3.01 -18.82
CA ASP A 196 5.78 3.22 -18.43
C ASP A 196 6.04 2.75 -16.98
N SER A 197 6.56 1.54 -16.84
CA SER A 197 7.22 1.09 -15.61
C SER A 197 8.60 0.51 -15.92
N GLY A 198 9.64 1.11 -15.32
CA GLY A 198 11.00 0.62 -15.45
C GLY A 198 11.21 -0.68 -14.66
N LEU A 199 12.24 -1.45 -15.01
CA LEU A 199 12.57 -2.70 -14.30
C LEU A 199 12.79 -2.52 -12.79
N ALA A 200 13.38 -1.40 -12.38
CA ALA A 200 13.62 -1.08 -10.97
C ALA A 200 12.30 -0.83 -10.21
N GLU A 201 11.36 -0.13 -10.83
CA GLU A 201 10.02 0.12 -10.30
C GLU A 201 9.23 -1.18 -10.14
N VAL A 202 9.17 -1.99 -11.21
CA VAL A 202 8.55 -3.32 -11.19
C VAL A 202 9.16 -4.19 -10.08
N SER A 203 10.48 -4.16 -9.91
CA SER A 203 11.17 -4.94 -8.87
C SER A 203 10.84 -4.44 -7.45
N ALA A 204 10.63 -3.14 -7.26
CA ALA A 204 10.21 -2.58 -5.98
C ALA A 204 8.76 -2.98 -5.65
N VAL A 205 7.85 -2.89 -6.63
CA VAL A 205 6.45 -3.32 -6.49
C VAL A 205 6.38 -4.79 -6.10
N LEU A 206 7.10 -5.66 -6.83
CA LEU A 206 7.08 -7.11 -6.58
C LEU A 206 7.62 -7.49 -5.20
N ARG A 207 8.61 -6.75 -4.68
CA ARG A 207 9.13 -6.92 -3.31
C ARG A 207 8.14 -6.43 -2.25
N ALA A 208 7.43 -5.33 -2.51
CA ALA A 208 6.43 -4.82 -1.58
C ALA A 208 5.30 -5.83 -1.37
N VAL A 209 4.82 -6.45 -2.46
CA VAL A 209 3.72 -7.43 -2.38
C VAL A 209 4.17 -8.83 -1.96
N SER A 210 5.45 -9.21 -2.11
CA SER A 210 5.94 -10.53 -1.64
C SER A 210 5.90 -10.67 -0.12
N ASN A 211 5.87 -9.55 0.60
CA ASN A 211 5.80 -9.52 2.05
C ASN A 211 4.36 -9.55 2.57
N VAL A 212 3.36 -9.54 1.68
CA VAL A 212 1.94 -9.74 2.03
C VAL A 212 1.66 -11.23 1.96
N GLY A 213 1.54 -11.91 3.10
CA GLY A 213 1.30 -13.35 3.18
C GLY A 213 0.06 -13.81 2.41
N ASP A 214 0.10 -15.05 1.89
CA ASP A 214 -0.96 -15.73 1.12
C ASP A 214 -2.22 -16.10 1.93
#